data_AF-A0A2D5WIA8-F1
#
_entry.id   AF-A0A2D5WIA8-F1
#
_cell.length_a   1.000
_cell.length_b   1.000
_cell.length_c   1.000
_cell.angle_alpha   90.00
_cell.angle_beta   90.00
_cell.angle_gamma   90.00
#
_symmetry.space_group_name_H-M   'P 1'
#
loop_
_entity.id
_entity.type
_entity.pdbx_description
1 polymer ?
#
loop_
_entity_poly.entity_id
_entity_poly.type
_entity_poly.pdbx_seq_one_letter_code
_entity_poly.pdbx_strand_id
1 'polypeptide(L)'
;MPEHKIHCPSCDQHLAVPEELAGQKIDCPACNHPLTIPDFAHTFDEPEEEPTGESRQSPALIAGIVAGVLLFGGLGVYLLMGPGDSANEPEVATRPVTQTIPPSPEQQPGA
;
A
#
# COMPACT_ATOMS: atom_id res chain seq x y z
N MET A 1 2.98 37.04 -14.59
CA MET A 1 1.73 37.31 -13.87
C MET A 1 0.63 36.79 -14.77
N PRO A 2 0.00 35.64 -14.49
CA PRO A 2 -1.10 35.15 -15.30
C PRO A 2 -2.28 36.12 -15.17
N GLU A 3 -2.73 36.66 -16.31
CA GLU A 3 -3.90 37.53 -16.40
C GLU A 3 -5.08 36.69 -16.91
N HIS A 4 -6.05 36.35 -16.04
CA HIS A 4 -7.24 35.63 -16.43
C HIS A 4 -8.31 36.60 -16.95
N LYS A 5 -8.83 36.33 -18.14
CA LYS A 5 -9.83 37.18 -18.82
C LYS A 5 -11.20 36.54 -18.70
N ILE A 6 -12.15 37.29 -18.14
CA ILE A 6 -13.55 36.86 -18.03
C ILE A 6 -14.48 37.94 -18.60
N HIS A 7 -15.70 37.53 -18.92
CA HIS A 7 -16.74 38.40 -19.45
C HIS A 7 -17.86 38.57 -18.43
N CYS A 8 -18.35 39.80 -18.23
CA CYS A 8 -19.49 40.05 -17.36
C CYS A 8 -20.80 39.60 -18.06
N PRO A 9 -21.66 38.79 -17.42
CA PRO A 9 -22.89 38.28 -18.03
C PRO A 9 -24.00 39.35 -18.21
N SER A 10 -23.82 40.55 -17.69
CA SER A 10 -24.82 41.64 -17.74
C SER A 10 -24.50 42.75 -18.73
N CYS A 11 -23.23 42.98 -19.01
CA CYS A 11 -22.78 44.06 -19.90
C CYS A 11 -21.71 43.65 -20.91
N ASP A 12 -21.35 42.36 -20.93
CA ASP A 12 -20.35 41.77 -21.82
C ASP A 12 -18.95 42.43 -21.73
N GLN A 13 -18.67 43.14 -20.64
CA GLN A 13 -17.36 43.77 -20.42
C GLN A 13 -16.29 42.69 -20.19
N HIS A 14 -15.14 42.84 -20.86
CA HIS A 14 -13.96 42.02 -20.62
C HIS A 14 -13.22 42.55 -19.40
N LEU A 15 -13.05 41.71 -18.38
CA LEU A 15 -12.33 42.03 -17.15
C LEU A 15 -11.09 41.13 -17.06
N ALA A 16 -9.95 41.73 -16.74
CA ALA A 16 -8.77 41.00 -16.31
C ALA A 16 -8.84 40.87 -14.78
N VAL A 17 -8.92 39.63 -14.28
CA VAL A 17 -9.11 39.35 -12.86
C VAL A 17 -7.90 38.58 -12.35
N PRO A 18 -7.27 39.03 -11.24
CA PRO A 18 -6.15 38.31 -10.65
C PRO A 18 -6.63 37.03 -9.96
N GLU A 19 -5.75 36.03 -9.86
CA GLU A 19 -6.06 34.73 -9.25
C GLU A 19 -6.44 34.84 -7.76
N GLU A 20 -5.98 35.89 -7.07
CA GLU A 20 -6.35 36.16 -5.68
C GLU A 20 -7.85 36.43 -5.50
N LEU A 21 -8.53 36.90 -6.56
CA LEU A 21 -9.98 37.16 -6.58
C LEU A 21 -10.78 35.99 -7.15
N ALA A 22 -10.13 34.88 -7.52
CA ALA A 22 -10.79 33.68 -7.99
C ALA A 22 -11.69 33.08 -6.89
N GLY A 23 -12.87 32.61 -7.26
CA GLY A 23 -13.88 32.10 -6.32
C GLY A 23 -14.61 33.17 -5.50
N GLN A 24 -14.25 34.46 -5.61
CA GLN A 24 -14.89 35.55 -4.88
C GLN A 24 -16.06 36.15 -5.66
N LYS A 25 -17.01 36.76 -4.93
CA LYS A 25 -18.12 37.54 -5.50
C LYS A 25 -17.74 39.02 -5.49
N ILE A 26 -17.70 39.64 -6.66
CA ILE A 26 -17.34 41.05 -6.84
C ILE A 26 -18.41 41.78 -7.66
N ASP A 27 -18.39 43.10 -7.64
CA ASP A 27 -19.25 43.93 -8.49
C ASP A 27 -18.50 44.36 -9.77
N CYS A 28 -19.18 44.32 -10.92
CA CYS A 28 -18.59 44.75 -12.17
C CYS A 28 -18.28 46.27 -12.14
N PRO A 29 -17.07 46.72 -12.50
CA PRO A 29 -16.76 48.15 -12.55
C PRO A 29 -17.47 48.88 -13.70
N ALA A 30 -18.02 48.17 -14.70
CA ALA A 30 -18.71 48.77 -15.84
C ALA A 30 -20.23 48.92 -15.63
N CYS A 31 -20.88 47.96 -14.97
CA CYS A 31 -22.35 47.95 -14.81
C CYS A 31 -22.81 47.82 -13.35
N ASN A 32 -21.87 47.68 -12.40
CA ASN A 32 -22.13 47.45 -10.98
C ASN A 32 -22.99 46.22 -10.67
N HIS A 33 -23.05 45.27 -11.61
CA HIS A 33 -23.75 44.01 -11.39
C HIS A 33 -22.88 43.03 -10.60
N PRO A 34 -23.43 42.33 -9.60
CA PRO A 34 -22.69 41.31 -8.85
C PRO A 34 -22.39 40.11 -9.75
N LEU A 35 -21.12 39.75 -9.88
CA LEU A 35 -20.66 38.55 -10.59
C LEU A 35 -19.76 37.70 -9.69
N THR A 36 -19.74 36.40 -9.95
CA THR A 36 -18.84 35.46 -9.27
C THR A 36 -17.68 35.12 -10.19
N ILE A 37 -16.46 35.24 -9.68
CA ILE A 37 -15.24 34.91 -10.41
C ILE A 37 -15.04 33.39 -10.34
N PRO A 38 -14.86 32.70 -11.47
CA PRO A 38 -14.55 31.27 -11.46
C PRO A 38 -13.18 31.03 -10.82
N ASP A 39 -13.03 29.89 -10.16
CA ASP A 39 -11.73 29.49 -9.63
C ASP A 39 -10.83 29.00 -10.77
N PHE A 40 -9.66 29.61 -10.95
CA PHE A 40 -8.73 29.27 -12.04
C PHE A 40 -7.68 28.22 -11.62
N ALA A 41 -7.63 27.83 -10.34
CA ALA A 41 -6.64 26.92 -9.80
C ALA A 41 -6.75 25.48 -10.35
N HIS A 42 -7.81 25.19 -11.13
CA HIS A 42 -8.05 23.89 -11.72
C HIS A 42 -7.65 23.77 -13.20
N THR A 43 -7.05 24.79 -13.82
CA THR A 43 -6.66 24.72 -15.24
C THR A 43 -5.25 24.12 -15.46
N PHE A 44 -4.60 23.63 -14.39
CA PHE A 44 -3.34 22.88 -14.46
C PHE A 44 -3.41 21.49 -13.80
N ASP A 45 -4.61 21.01 -13.49
CA ASP A 45 -4.85 19.58 -13.38
C ASP A 45 -5.29 19.13 -14.76
N GLU A 46 -4.36 18.60 -15.53
CA GLU A 46 -4.66 17.53 -16.46
C GLU A 46 -5.14 16.36 -15.59
N PRO A 47 -6.42 15.97 -15.60
CA PRO A 47 -6.85 14.73 -15.00
C PRO A 47 -7.07 13.76 -16.17
N GLU A 48 -5.99 13.30 -16.78
CA GLU A 48 -6.02 12.03 -17.52
C GLU A 48 -5.14 11.02 -16.79
N GLU A 49 -5.43 10.81 -15.51
CA GLU A 49 -5.55 9.44 -14.99
C GLU A 49 -6.81 9.38 -14.15
N GLU A 50 -7.70 8.49 -14.55
CA GLU A 50 -9.05 8.38 -14.05
C GLU A 50 -9.08 8.02 -12.56
N PRO A 51 -10.11 8.47 -11.83
CA PRO A 51 -10.27 8.11 -10.43
C PRO A 51 -10.72 6.66 -10.33
N THR A 52 -9.78 5.73 -10.18
CA THR A 52 -10.09 4.45 -9.53
C THR A 52 -9.30 4.33 -8.24
N GLY A 53 -9.64 5.23 -7.33
CA GLY A 53 -9.52 4.99 -5.91
C GLY A 53 -10.42 3.80 -5.54
N GLU A 54 -9.91 2.59 -5.73
CA GLU A 54 -10.39 1.42 -5.04
C GLU A 54 -9.25 0.87 -4.20
N SER A 55 -9.05 1.52 -3.04
CA SER A 55 -8.67 0.80 -1.83
C SER A 55 -9.82 -0.12 -1.42
N ARG A 56 -10.09 -1.11 -2.27
CA ARG A 56 -10.57 -2.38 -1.78
C ARG A 56 -9.30 -3.07 -1.32
N GLN A 57 -9.17 -3.35 -0.03
CA GLN A 57 -8.46 -4.57 0.36
C GLN A 57 -9.22 -5.73 -0.29
N SER A 58 -9.01 -5.90 -1.59
CA SER A 58 -9.61 -6.95 -2.37
C SER A 58 -8.80 -8.17 -1.97
N PRO A 59 -9.41 -9.18 -1.32
CA PRO A 59 -8.69 -10.37 -0.92
C PRO A 59 -7.97 -11.03 -2.12
N ALA A 60 -8.40 -10.72 -3.34
CA ALA A 60 -7.72 -11.10 -4.58
C ALA A 60 -6.31 -10.49 -4.74
N LEU A 61 -6.05 -9.24 -4.33
CA LEU A 61 -4.72 -8.63 -4.37
C LEU A 61 -3.78 -9.28 -3.36
N ILE A 62 -4.25 -9.46 -2.12
CA ILE A 62 -3.47 -10.12 -1.07
C ILE A 62 -3.21 -11.58 -1.45
N ALA A 63 -4.22 -12.31 -1.93
CA ALA A 63 -4.07 -13.67 -2.43
C ALA A 63 -3.10 -13.73 -3.63
N GLY A 64 -3.16 -12.76 -4.53
CA GLY A 64 -2.24 -12.63 -5.66
C GLY A 64 -0.79 -12.40 -5.22
N ILE A 65 -0.57 -11.52 -4.24
CA ILE A 65 0.77 -11.26 -3.69
C ILE A 65 1.31 -12.50 -2.98
N VAL A 66 0.51 -13.16 -2.14
CA VAL A 66 0.93 -14.40 -1.43
C VAL A 66 1.25 -15.51 -2.43
N ALA A 67 0.39 -15.74 -3.43
CA ALA A 67 0.63 -16.71 -4.48
C ALA A 67 1.89 -16.37 -5.29
N GLY A 68 2.08 -15.09 -5.63
CA GLY A 68 3.26 -14.60 -6.35
C GLY A 68 4.55 -14.77 -5.55
N VAL A 69 4.55 -14.43 -4.26
CA VAL A 69 5.72 -14.61 -3.37
C VAL A 69 6.03 -16.10 -3.18
N LEU A 70 5.05 -16.99 -3.08
CA LEU A 70 5.29 -18.43 -2.98
C LEU A 70 5.84 -19.02 -4.29
N LEU A 71 5.29 -18.60 -5.44
CA LEU A 71 5.70 -19.12 -6.75
C LEU A 71 6.99 -18.53 -7.28
N PHE A 72 7.26 -17.24 -7.09
CA PHE A 72 8.45 -16.59 -7.63
C PHE A 72 9.51 -16.36 -6.55
N GLY A 73 9.09 -15.90 -5.37
CA GLY A 73 10.00 -15.75 -4.23
C GLY A 73 10.44 -17.11 -3.69
N GLY A 74 9.50 -17.98 -3.33
CA GLY A 74 9.77 -19.30 -2.78
C GLY A 74 10.48 -20.22 -3.77
N LEU A 75 9.94 -20.40 -4.97
CA LEU A 75 10.59 -21.23 -5.99
C LEU A 75 11.90 -20.60 -6.49
N GLY A 76 11.95 -19.27 -6.68
CA GLY A 76 13.15 -18.59 -7.13
C GLY A 76 14.28 -18.68 -6.10
N VAL A 77 13.98 -18.45 -4.82
CA VAL A 77 14.94 -18.65 -3.72
C VAL A 77 15.30 -20.13 -3.60
N TYR A 78 14.36 -21.07 -3.72
CA TYR A 78 14.65 -22.51 -3.64
C TYR A 78 15.54 -23.01 -4.79
N LEU A 79 15.31 -22.56 -6.02
CA LEU A 79 16.18 -22.87 -7.16
C LEU A 79 17.57 -22.26 -7.00
N LEU A 80 17.67 -21.11 -6.32
CA LEU A 80 18.94 -20.42 -6.08
C LEU A 80 19.70 -20.99 -4.86
N MET A 81 19.00 -21.36 -3.79
CA MET A 81 19.55 -21.97 -2.56
C MET A 81 19.71 -23.50 -2.68
N GLY A 82 19.17 -24.13 -3.73
CA GLY A 82 19.13 -25.57 -3.92
C GLY A 82 18.13 -26.29 -3.00
N PRO A 83 17.68 -27.51 -3.36
CA PRO A 83 16.91 -28.36 -2.46
C PRO A 83 17.68 -28.59 -1.15
N GLY A 84 17.30 -27.87 -0.10
CA GLY A 84 17.61 -28.29 1.26
C GLY A 84 16.83 -29.57 1.51
N ASP A 85 17.48 -30.72 1.36
CA ASP A 85 16.97 -32.02 1.78
C ASP A 85 16.73 -31.96 3.29
N SER A 86 15.54 -31.49 3.68
CA SER A 86 15.03 -31.62 5.04
C SER A 86 14.12 -32.84 5.03
N ALA A 87 14.78 -33.99 5.09
CA ALA A 87 14.20 -35.25 5.50
C ALA A 87 13.19 -35.00 6.62
N ASN A 88 11.93 -35.31 6.36
CA ASN A 88 11.00 -35.67 7.41
C ASN A 88 11.51 -36.98 8.00
N GLU A 89 12.34 -36.89 9.03
CA GLU A 89 12.48 -37.99 9.98
C GLU A 89 11.84 -37.50 11.29
N PRO A 90 10.57 -37.88 11.57
CA PRO A 90 10.10 -37.86 12.94
C PRO A 90 10.70 -39.11 13.59
N GLU A 91 12.02 -39.13 13.85
CA GLU A 91 12.55 -40.14 14.75
C GLU A 91 12.04 -39.79 16.15
N VAL A 92 11.01 -40.52 16.51
CA VAL A 92 10.40 -40.62 17.83
C VAL A 92 11.48 -40.52 18.90
N ALA A 93 11.39 -39.46 19.69
CA ALA A 93 12.11 -39.30 20.93
C ALA A 93 12.00 -40.58 21.80
N THR A 94 13.01 -41.44 21.73
CA THR A 94 13.29 -42.40 22.80
C THR A 94 14.44 -41.82 23.61
N ARG A 95 14.11 -40.87 24.48
CA ARG A 95 15.02 -40.45 25.55
C ARG A 95 15.26 -41.68 26.44
N PRO A 96 16.50 -42.12 26.72
CA PRO A 96 16.74 -42.97 27.88
C PRO A 96 16.62 -42.07 29.12
N VAL A 97 15.41 -41.97 29.65
CA VAL A 97 15.13 -41.34 30.94
C VAL A 97 15.39 -42.40 32.02
N THR A 98 16.38 -42.09 32.86
CA THR A 98 16.34 -42.32 34.32
C THR A 98 16.92 -43.62 34.89
N GLN A 99 18.11 -43.43 35.45
CA GLN A 99 18.51 -43.68 36.85
C GLN A 99 18.56 -45.11 37.41
N THR A 100 19.79 -45.42 37.87
CA THR A 100 20.13 -45.75 39.27
C THR A 100 19.31 -46.83 39.97
N ILE A 101 19.92 -48.01 40.05
CA ILE A 101 19.75 -48.93 41.18
C ILE A 101 21.12 -49.04 41.89
N PRO A 102 21.22 -48.78 43.21
CA PRO A 102 22.46 -48.95 44.00
C PRO A 102 22.76 -50.45 44.25
N PRO A 103 23.98 -50.81 44.69
CA PRO A 103 24.46 -52.20 44.67
C PRO A 103 23.78 -53.05 45.76
N SER A 104 23.25 -54.22 45.37
CA SER A 104 22.83 -55.25 46.32
C SER A 104 23.82 -56.43 46.29
N PRO A 105 24.23 -57.01 47.44
CA PRO A 105 25.44 -57.81 47.57
C PRO A 105 25.12 -59.30 47.53
N GLU A 106 25.61 -60.06 46.54
CA GLU A 106 25.61 -61.52 46.63
C GLU A 106 26.84 -62.18 45.98
N GLN A 107 27.73 -62.66 46.86
CA GLN A 107 28.30 -64.02 46.92
C GLN A 107 29.27 -64.54 45.82
N GLN A 108 30.51 -64.77 46.28
CA GLN A 108 31.55 -65.77 45.86
C GLN A 108 31.00 -67.13 45.38
N PRO A 109 31.77 -68.14 44.85
CA PRO A 109 33.25 -68.32 44.77
C PRO A 109 33.80 -68.96 43.45
N GLY A 110 35.12 -69.20 43.38
CA GLY A 110 35.75 -70.24 42.54
C GLY A 110 36.71 -69.69 41.47
N ALA A 111 37.88 -70.27 41.21
CA ALA A 111 38.63 -71.40 41.77
C ALA A 111 40.12 -71.16 41.46
#